data_AF-A0AAD7CL83-F1
#
_entry.id   AF-A0AAD7CL83-F1
#
_cell.length_a   1.000
_cell.length_b   1.000
_cell.length_c   1.000
_cell.angle_alpha   90.00
_cell.angle_beta   90.00
_cell.angle_gamma   90.00
#
_symmetry.space_group_name_H-M   'P 1'
#
loop_
_entity.id
_entity.type
_entity.pdbx_description
1 polymer ?
#
loop_
_entity_poly.entity_id
_entity_poly.type
_entity_poly.pdbx_seq_one_letter_code
_entity_poly.pdbx_strand_id
1 'polypeptide(L)'
;LEPLAIAAKCMQGPDAGLDQVLLMLGNLYRIYGAPEINSRVRTCIRKSLEKRWLPMEQDVFILAVYLNPYIRCAAFSTKNPVVKPINLYQIAKRLFHRFFDVEPNLDFHEAFFDYSKDLREFSSQYMNLAVMKQLYQRENKRVSITKVWEQLDTGESNGRNGLVKLALWVLSIVANSAGSERGFSKFGLFLTKLRSQLSIQKVKKMTNVDMDLKRQHEELGLTTDRIKRKF
;
A
#
# COMPACT_ATOMS: atom_id res chain seq x y z
N LEU A 1 -10.91 1.20 -22.46
CA LEU A 1 -10.76 0.17 -21.41
C LEU A 1 -9.35 0.12 -20.83
N GLU A 2 -8.33 0.54 -21.57
CA GLU A 2 -6.93 0.57 -21.15
C GLU A 2 -6.66 1.11 -19.72
N PRO A 3 -7.25 2.24 -19.27
CA PRO A 3 -7.01 2.73 -17.90
C PRO A 3 -7.41 1.73 -16.80
N LEU A 4 -8.51 0.99 -17.02
CA LEU A 4 -8.97 -0.05 -16.08
C LEU A 4 -8.03 -1.26 -16.10
N ALA A 5 -7.50 -1.63 -17.27
CA ALA A 5 -6.57 -2.75 -17.40
C ALA A 5 -5.23 -2.45 -16.69
N ILE A 6 -4.71 -1.23 -16.84
CA ILE A 6 -3.52 -0.75 -16.12
C ILE A 6 -3.78 -0.79 -14.62
N ALA A 7 -4.90 -0.24 -14.16
CA ALA A 7 -5.28 -0.22 -12.75
C ALA A 7 -5.41 -1.63 -12.15
N ALA A 8 -6.06 -2.55 -12.87
CA ALA A 8 -6.16 -3.95 -12.46
C ALA A 8 -4.77 -4.62 -12.34
N LYS A 9 -3.89 -4.41 -13.32
CA LYS A 9 -2.54 -4.95 -13.29
C LYS A 9 -1.73 -4.42 -12.10
N CYS A 10 -1.81 -3.12 -11.81
CA CYS A 10 -1.14 -2.52 -10.66
C CYS A 10 -1.67 -3.09 -9.33
N MET A 11 -3.01 -3.19 -9.19
CA MET A 11 -3.63 -3.69 -7.95
C MET A 11 -3.45 -5.20 -7.73
N GLN A 12 -3.19 -5.98 -8.78
CA GLN A 12 -2.86 -7.42 -8.68
C GLN A 12 -1.37 -7.69 -8.38
N GLY A 13 -0.53 -6.65 -8.37
CA GLY A 13 0.87 -6.77 -7.98
C GLY A 13 0.99 -7.19 -6.50
N PRO A 14 1.90 -8.11 -6.14
CA PRO A 14 2.04 -8.63 -4.76
C PRO A 14 2.10 -7.53 -3.70
N ASP A 15 2.75 -6.41 -4.02
CA ASP A 15 3.04 -5.32 -3.07
C ASP A 15 2.12 -4.10 -3.26
N ALA A 16 0.89 -4.34 -3.73
CA ALA A 16 -0.11 -3.28 -3.89
C ALA A 16 -0.62 -2.80 -2.52
N GLY A 17 0.08 -1.81 -1.95
CA GLY A 17 -0.29 -1.14 -0.72
C GLY A 17 -1.57 -0.29 -0.84
N LEU A 18 -2.17 0.04 0.30
CA LEU A 18 -3.40 0.84 0.38
C LEU A 18 -3.25 2.22 -0.28
N ASP A 19 -2.09 2.86 -0.16
CA ASP A 19 -1.80 4.14 -0.78
C ASP A 19 -1.92 4.07 -2.31
N GLN A 20 -1.36 3.02 -2.91
CA GLN A 20 -1.41 2.77 -4.35
C GLN A 20 -2.84 2.55 -4.83
N VAL A 21 -3.65 1.81 -4.06
CA VAL A 21 -5.05 1.56 -4.39
C VAL A 21 -5.83 2.87 -4.44
N LEU A 22 -5.71 3.73 -3.42
CA LEU A 22 -6.42 5.01 -3.39
C LEU A 22 -5.96 5.94 -4.52
N LEU A 23 -4.65 6.01 -4.80
CA LEU A 23 -4.12 6.79 -5.92
C LEU A 23 -4.65 6.29 -7.26
N MET A 24 -4.76 4.97 -7.45
CA MET A 24 -5.33 4.39 -8.67
C MET A 24 -6.82 4.67 -8.79
N LEU A 25 -7.60 4.55 -7.70
CA LEU A 25 -9.01 4.92 -7.68
C LEU A 25 -9.21 6.40 -8.02
N GLY A 26 -8.42 7.30 -7.42
CA GLY A 26 -8.44 8.73 -7.71
C GLY A 26 -8.07 9.04 -9.16
N ASN A 27 -7.04 8.38 -9.70
CA ASN A 27 -6.64 8.54 -11.09
C ASN A 27 -7.71 8.05 -12.07
N LEU A 28 -8.35 6.90 -11.80
CA LEU A 28 -9.49 6.42 -12.59
C LEU A 28 -10.66 7.40 -12.54
N TYR A 29 -10.98 7.93 -11.35
CA TYR A 29 -12.05 8.90 -11.18
C TYR A 29 -11.80 10.20 -11.97
N ARG A 30 -10.53 10.64 -12.01
CA ARG A 30 -10.06 11.77 -12.83
C ARG A 30 -10.18 11.47 -14.34
N ILE A 31 -9.61 10.36 -14.80
CA ILE A 31 -9.62 9.96 -16.22
C ILE A 31 -11.06 9.85 -16.73
N TYR A 32 -11.92 9.14 -16.00
CA TYR A 32 -13.31 8.96 -16.39
C TYR A 32 -14.19 10.18 -16.10
N GLY A 33 -13.66 11.22 -15.45
CA GLY A 33 -14.31 12.53 -15.29
C GLY A 33 -14.05 13.49 -16.46
N ALA A 34 -13.09 13.18 -17.33
CA ALA A 34 -12.64 14.08 -18.39
C ALA A 34 -13.75 14.35 -19.44
N PRO A 35 -13.88 15.60 -19.93
CA PRO A 35 -14.98 16.01 -20.82
C PRO A 35 -15.05 15.21 -22.13
N GLU A 36 -13.93 14.68 -22.60
CA GLU A 36 -13.76 13.90 -23.83
C GLU A 36 -14.36 12.50 -23.73
N ILE A 37 -14.55 11.97 -22.52
CA ILE A 37 -15.18 10.68 -22.30
C ILE A 37 -16.70 10.81 -22.45
N ASN A 38 -17.31 9.92 -23.24
CA ASN A 38 -18.75 9.81 -23.42
C ASN A 38 -19.50 9.93 -22.07
N SER A 39 -20.53 10.78 -22.02
CA SER A 39 -21.26 11.12 -20.79
C SER A 39 -21.84 9.90 -20.07
N ARG A 40 -22.43 8.95 -20.83
CA ARG A 40 -22.98 7.71 -20.26
C ARG A 40 -21.89 6.87 -19.62
N VAL A 41 -20.74 6.72 -20.30
CA VAL A 41 -19.58 5.97 -19.79
C VAL A 41 -19.03 6.63 -18.53
N ARG A 42 -18.86 7.96 -18.52
CA ARG A 42 -18.43 8.75 -17.36
C ARG A 42 -19.33 8.49 -16.16
N THR A 43 -20.65 8.64 -16.33
CA THR A 43 -21.61 8.46 -15.23
C THR A 43 -21.60 7.02 -14.71
N CYS A 44 -21.63 6.02 -15.61
CA CYS A 44 -21.62 4.62 -15.20
C CYS A 44 -20.36 4.23 -14.44
N ILE A 45 -19.17 4.64 -14.92
CA ILE A 45 -17.91 4.26 -14.28
C ILE A 45 -17.73 4.99 -12.95
N ARG A 46 -18.03 6.29 -12.86
CA ARG A 46 -17.94 7.03 -11.60
C ARG A 46 -18.88 6.47 -10.54
N LYS A 47 -20.13 6.17 -10.88
CA LYS A 47 -21.07 5.49 -9.98
C LYS A 47 -20.54 4.13 -9.51
N SER A 48 -19.91 3.36 -10.41
CA SER A 48 -19.31 2.07 -10.05
C SER A 48 -18.13 2.21 -9.08
N LEU A 49 -17.26 3.22 -9.30
CA LEU A 49 -16.14 3.52 -8.42
C LEU A 49 -16.62 3.98 -7.03
N GLU A 50 -17.57 4.91 -6.98
CA GLU A 50 -18.18 5.39 -5.72
C GLU A 50 -18.86 4.27 -4.95
N LYS A 51 -19.61 3.40 -5.63
CA LYS A 51 -20.24 2.22 -5.02
C LYS A 51 -19.23 1.28 -4.37
N ARG A 52 -18.02 1.15 -4.94
CA ARG A 52 -16.95 0.30 -4.39
C ARG A 52 -16.17 0.99 -3.27
N TRP A 53 -16.06 2.32 -3.31
CA TRP A 53 -15.36 3.12 -2.30
C TRP A 53 -16.16 3.31 -1.01
N LEU A 54 -17.49 3.46 -1.12
CA LEU A 54 -18.36 3.72 0.03
C LEU A 54 -18.24 2.69 1.18
N PRO A 55 -18.21 1.37 0.93
CA PRO A 55 -18.10 0.37 2.01
C PRO A 55 -16.66 0.13 2.51
N MET A 56 -15.64 0.81 1.97
CA MET A 56 -14.26 0.61 2.40
C MET A 56 -13.96 1.33 3.72
N GLU A 57 -12.94 0.86 4.46
CA GLU A 57 -12.37 1.57 5.62
C GLU A 57 -11.54 2.79 5.15
N GLN A 58 -12.23 3.83 4.67
CA GLN A 58 -11.66 4.98 3.95
C GLN A 58 -10.53 5.67 4.73
N ASP A 59 -10.68 5.79 6.04
CA ASP A 59 -9.71 6.40 6.95
C ASP A 59 -8.30 5.80 6.80
N VAL A 60 -8.20 4.47 6.68
CA VAL A 60 -6.90 3.77 6.57
C VAL A 60 -6.27 4.04 5.20
N PHE A 61 -7.06 4.07 4.12
CA PHE A 61 -6.57 4.39 2.78
C PHE A 61 -6.10 5.85 2.68
N ILE A 62 -6.86 6.78 3.23
CA ILE A 62 -6.52 8.21 3.27
C ILE A 62 -5.21 8.38 4.05
N LEU A 63 -5.10 7.74 5.21
CA LEU A 63 -3.88 7.82 6.01
C LEU A 63 -2.68 7.16 5.31
N ALA A 64 -2.87 6.05 4.60
CA ALA A 64 -1.80 5.41 3.83
C ALA A 64 -1.21 6.35 2.76
N VAL A 65 -2.06 7.06 2.01
CA VAL A 65 -1.58 8.06 1.04
C VAL A 65 -0.88 9.22 1.74
N TYR A 66 -1.44 9.69 2.86
CA TYR A 66 -0.84 10.77 3.64
C TYR A 66 0.54 10.41 4.18
N LEU A 67 0.72 9.19 4.69
CA LEU A 67 1.98 8.69 5.25
C LEU A 67 3.01 8.29 4.19
N ASN A 68 2.70 8.44 2.89
CA ASN A 68 3.69 8.32 1.83
C ASN A 68 4.55 9.60 1.77
N PRO A 69 5.85 9.56 2.14
CA PRO A 69 6.68 10.76 2.22
C PRO A 69 6.89 11.49 0.88
N TYR A 70 6.73 10.79 -0.24
CA TYR A 70 6.84 11.38 -1.58
C TYR A 70 5.58 12.14 -2.01
N ILE A 71 4.47 11.97 -1.30
CA ILE A 71 3.15 12.50 -1.67
C ILE A 71 2.62 13.43 -0.58
N ARG A 72 2.53 12.96 0.66
CA ARG A 72 1.94 13.67 1.79
C ARG A 72 0.57 14.27 1.41
N CYS A 73 0.39 15.57 1.58
CA CYS A 73 -0.83 16.29 1.22
C CYS A 73 -0.99 16.56 -0.29
N ALA A 74 0.03 16.33 -1.12
CA ALA A 74 0.01 16.76 -2.53
C ALA A 74 -1.07 16.05 -3.36
N ALA A 75 -1.49 14.85 -2.96
CA ALA A 75 -2.57 14.12 -3.62
C ALA A 75 -3.98 14.60 -3.22
N PHE A 76 -4.10 15.44 -2.19
CA PHE A 76 -5.39 15.86 -1.65
C PHE A 76 -5.73 17.30 -2.06
N SER A 77 -7.02 17.54 -2.34
CA SER A 77 -7.50 18.89 -2.63
C SER A 77 -7.54 19.73 -1.35
N THR A 78 -6.93 20.91 -1.37
CA THR A 78 -6.96 21.89 -0.27
C THR A 78 -8.37 22.36 0.08
N LYS A 79 -9.34 22.18 -0.82
CA LYS A 79 -10.75 22.55 -0.64
C LYS A 79 -11.55 21.53 0.17
N ASN A 80 -11.04 20.30 0.32
CA ASN A 80 -11.76 19.25 1.03
C ASN A 80 -11.51 19.37 2.55
N PRO A 81 -12.55 19.55 3.38
CA PRO A 81 -12.39 19.71 4.82
C PRO A 81 -11.84 18.44 5.51
N VAL A 82 -12.09 17.25 4.97
CA VAL A 82 -11.68 15.96 5.57
C VAL A 82 -10.17 15.81 5.61
N VAL A 83 -9.46 16.36 4.64
CA VAL A 83 -8.00 16.24 4.46
C VAL A 83 -7.22 17.39 5.11
N LYS A 84 -7.88 18.19 5.95
CA LYS A 84 -7.18 19.18 6.78
C LYS A 84 -6.28 18.48 7.79
N PRO A 85 -5.10 19.04 8.12
CA PRO A 85 -4.15 18.41 9.05
C PRO A 85 -4.78 17.96 10.38
N ILE A 86 -5.69 18.75 10.94
CA ILE A 86 -6.38 18.39 12.19
C ILE A 86 -7.25 17.14 12.05
N ASN A 87 -7.95 16.97 10.92
CA ASN A 87 -8.82 15.82 10.70
C ASN A 87 -8.01 14.56 10.39
N LEU A 88 -6.92 14.71 9.63
CA LEU A 88 -5.95 13.64 9.41
C LEU A 88 -5.29 13.20 10.72
N TYR A 89 -4.99 14.14 11.62
CA TYR A 89 -4.50 13.81 12.96
C TYR A 89 -5.54 13.00 13.75
N GLN A 90 -6.83 13.38 13.72
CA GLN A 90 -7.88 12.61 14.39
C GLN A 90 -8.01 11.19 13.82
N ILE A 91 -7.86 11.02 12.50
CA ILE A 91 -7.80 9.70 11.86
C ILE A 91 -6.58 8.91 12.38
N ALA A 92 -5.40 9.52 12.38
CA ALA A 92 -4.17 8.89 12.86
C ALA A 92 -4.27 8.47 14.33
N LYS A 93 -4.82 9.34 15.19
CA LYS A 93 -5.06 9.05 16.60
C LYS A 93 -5.98 7.84 16.79
N ARG A 94 -7.14 7.82 16.11
CA ARG A 94 -8.09 6.70 16.21
C ARG A 94 -7.48 5.39 15.75
N LEU A 95 -6.75 5.41 14.63
CA LEU A 95 -6.11 4.21 14.08
C LEU A 95 -4.95 3.74 14.97
N PHE A 96 -4.15 4.65 15.50
CA PHE A 96 -3.09 4.30 16.46
C PHE A 96 -3.67 3.60 17.69
N HIS A 97 -4.69 4.19 18.32
CA HIS A 97 -5.35 3.57 19.47
C HIS A 97 -5.95 2.20 19.10
N ARG A 98 -6.63 2.09 17.96
CA ARG A 98 -7.22 0.82 17.48
C ARG A 98 -6.19 -0.29 17.27
N PHE A 99 -4.97 0.03 16.81
CA PHE A 99 -3.98 -0.99 16.45
C PHE A 99 -3.01 -1.32 17.58
N PHE A 100 -2.73 -0.38 18.47
CA PHE A 100 -1.74 -0.55 19.53
C PHE A 100 -2.34 -0.59 20.94
N ASP A 101 -3.66 -0.35 21.07
CA ASP A 101 -4.38 -0.31 22.35
C ASP A 101 -3.76 0.67 23.37
N VAL A 102 -3.19 1.75 22.86
CA VAL A 102 -2.48 2.79 23.64
C VAL A 102 -2.91 4.16 23.13
N GLU A 103 -3.14 5.10 24.04
CA GLU A 103 -3.40 6.49 23.67
C GLU A 103 -2.11 7.18 23.20
N PRO A 104 -2.13 7.90 22.06
CA PRO A 104 -0.97 8.65 21.61
C PRO A 104 -0.68 9.80 22.56
N ASN A 105 0.58 9.97 22.92
CA ASN A 105 1.03 11.03 23.81
C ASN A 105 1.21 12.38 23.08
N LEU A 106 1.70 13.40 23.78
CA LEU A 106 1.97 14.72 23.20
C LEU A 106 3.06 14.68 22.12
N ASP A 107 4.09 13.86 22.27
CA ASP A 107 5.17 13.77 21.28
C ASP A 107 4.68 13.15 19.96
N PHE A 108 3.71 12.24 20.02
CA PHE A 108 3.03 11.72 18.82
C PHE A 108 2.29 12.84 18.08
N HIS A 109 1.60 13.71 18.81
CA HIS A 109 0.94 14.88 18.23
C HIS A 109 1.96 15.81 17.56
N GLU A 110 3.07 16.13 18.23
CA GLU A 110 4.15 16.93 17.64
C GLU A 110 4.73 16.28 16.38
N ALA A 111 5.04 14.98 16.45
CA ALA A 111 5.58 14.23 15.31
C ALA A 111 4.65 14.27 14.10
N PHE A 112 3.33 14.15 14.31
CA PHE A 112 2.36 14.23 13.22
C PHE A 112 2.43 15.58 12.50
N PHE A 113 2.49 16.69 13.24
CA PHE A 113 2.55 18.02 12.65
C PHE A 113 3.93 18.37 12.07
N ASP A 114 5.01 17.85 12.66
CA ASP A 114 6.36 17.94 12.08
C ASP A 114 6.41 17.22 10.73
N TYR A 115 5.84 16.02 10.64
CA TYR A 115 5.70 15.28 9.38
C TYR A 115 4.88 16.06 8.36
N SER A 116 3.76 16.65 8.78
CA SER A 116 2.91 17.46 7.90
C SER A 116 3.64 18.67 7.30
N LYS A 117 4.64 19.20 8.01
CA LYS A 117 5.35 20.44 7.66
C LYS A 117 6.74 20.18 7.09
N ASP A 118 7.12 18.92 6.88
CA ASP A 118 8.45 18.52 6.40
C ASP A 118 9.59 18.96 7.34
N LEU A 119 9.38 18.83 8.66
CA LEU A 119 10.30 19.30 9.70
C LEU A 119 11.03 18.14 10.41
N ARG A 120 12.16 18.48 11.04
CA ARG A 120 12.98 17.58 11.88
C ARG A 120 13.33 16.26 11.15
N GLU A 121 13.15 15.12 11.80
CA GLU A 121 13.43 13.79 11.25
C GLU A 121 12.49 13.39 10.10
N PHE A 122 11.36 14.08 9.98
CA PHE A 122 10.38 13.84 8.92
C PHE A 122 10.62 14.69 7.67
N SER A 123 11.67 15.53 7.68
CA SER A 123 12.05 16.31 6.52
C SER A 123 12.52 15.42 5.37
N SER A 124 12.26 15.86 4.14
CA SER A 124 12.60 15.13 2.92
C SER A 124 14.11 14.87 2.81
N GLN A 125 14.93 15.76 3.39
CA GLN A 125 16.37 15.62 3.50
C GLN A 125 16.76 14.55 4.53
N TYR A 126 16.18 14.59 5.73
CA TYR A 126 16.54 13.63 6.79
C TYR A 126 16.07 12.21 6.47
N MET A 127 14.88 12.07 5.86
CA MET A 127 14.38 10.80 5.32
C MET A 127 15.15 10.32 4.08
N ASN A 128 16.14 11.08 3.59
CA ASN A 128 16.98 10.74 2.43
C ASN A 128 16.17 10.36 1.18
N LEU A 129 15.02 11.02 0.95
CA LEU A 129 14.06 10.61 -0.08
C LEU A 129 14.66 10.60 -1.50
N ALA A 130 15.54 11.57 -1.79
CA ALA A 130 16.22 11.68 -3.07
C ALA A 130 17.23 10.53 -3.28
N VAL A 131 18.04 10.23 -2.26
CA VAL A 131 19.03 9.15 -2.30
C VAL A 131 18.35 7.80 -2.42
N MET A 132 17.29 7.57 -1.63
CA MET A 132 16.48 6.36 -1.74
C MET A 132 15.91 6.17 -3.14
N LYS A 133 15.36 7.24 -3.73
CA LYS A 133 14.85 7.17 -5.10
C LYS A 133 15.94 6.78 -6.10
N GLN A 134 17.15 7.32 -5.97
CA GLN A 134 18.28 6.98 -6.84
C GLN A 134 18.76 5.54 -6.65
N LEU A 135 18.85 5.04 -5.42
CA LEU A 135 19.27 3.67 -5.12
C LEU A 135 18.34 2.64 -5.76
N TYR A 136 17.03 2.82 -5.59
CA TYR A 136 16.04 1.91 -6.17
C TYR A 136 15.97 2.03 -7.69
N GLN A 137 16.17 3.22 -8.26
CA GLN A 137 16.32 3.39 -9.72
C GLN A 137 17.53 2.64 -10.26
N ARG A 138 18.68 2.65 -9.56
CA ARG A 138 19.87 1.89 -9.94
C ARG A 138 19.61 0.39 -9.96
N GLU A 139 18.82 -0.11 -9.01
CA GLU A 139 18.45 -1.53 -8.93
C GLU A 139 17.26 -1.92 -9.82
N ASN A 140 16.70 -0.96 -10.57
CA ASN A 140 15.47 -1.13 -11.35
C ASN A 140 14.29 -1.67 -10.52
N LYS A 141 14.25 -1.30 -9.23
CA LYS A 141 13.21 -1.66 -8.28
C LYS A 141 12.33 -0.45 -7.98
N ARG A 142 11.10 -0.70 -7.55
CA ARG A 142 10.23 0.35 -7.02
C ARG A 142 10.66 0.70 -5.60
N VAL A 143 10.68 1.99 -5.27
CA VAL A 143 10.97 2.46 -3.92
C VAL A 143 10.02 1.81 -2.92
N SER A 144 10.60 1.14 -1.92
CA SER A 144 9.85 0.62 -0.79
C SER A 144 9.64 1.71 0.24
N ILE A 145 8.38 2.11 0.45
CA ILE A 145 8.03 3.19 1.38
C ILE A 145 8.22 2.73 2.83
N THR A 146 7.95 1.46 3.13
CA THR A 146 8.19 0.89 4.46
C THR A 146 9.66 0.98 4.83
N LYS A 147 10.57 0.71 3.88
CA LYS A 147 12.03 0.84 4.10
C LYS A 147 12.46 2.28 4.41
N VAL A 148 11.77 3.30 3.92
CA VAL A 148 12.05 4.69 4.29
C VAL A 148 11.69 4.94 5.75
N TRP A 149 10.52 4.45 6.19
CA TRP A 149 10.07 4.61 7.58
C TRP A 149 10.87 3.75 8.56
N GLU A 150 11.33 2.55 8.16
CA GLU A 150 12.14 1.66 9.01
C GLU A 150 13.44 2.34 9.47
N GLN A 151 14.00 3.27 8.70
CA GLN A 151 15.22 4.00 9.09
C GLN A 151 15.01 4.96 10.26
N LEU A 152 13.77 5.33 10.53
CA LEU A 152 13.41 6.22 11.64
C LEU A 152 12.95 5.46 12.88
N ASP A 153 12.88 4.13 12.83
CA ASP A 153 12.34 3.32 13.92
C ASP A 153 13.35 3.25 15.08
N THR A 154 13.01 3.87 16.20
CA THR A 154 13.81 3.83 17.43
C THR A 154 13.47 2.63 18.32
N GLY A 155 12.45 1.84 17.97
CA GLY A 155 11.95 0.71 18.75
C GLY A 155 10.95 1.08 19.85
N GLU A 156 10.73 2.36 20.13
CA GLU A 156 9.74 2.81 21.11
C GLU A 156 8.31 2.54 20.63
N SER A 157 7.36 2.33 21.55
CA SER A 157 5.98 2.00 21.20
C SER A 157 5.07 3.21 21.01
N ASN A 158 5.48 4.39 21.47
CA ASN A 158 4.68 5.62 21.44
C ASN A 158 5.59 6.82 21.14
N GLY A 159 5.11 8.04 21.37
CA GLY A 159 5.88 9.24 21.11
C GLY A 159 6.05 9.50 19.63
N ARG A 160 7.21 10.06 19.29
CA ARG A 160 7.57 10.32 17.89
C ARG A 160 7.68 9.02 17.09
N ASN A 161 8.18 7.96 17.73
CA ASN A 161 8.23 6.64 17.11
C ASN A 161 6.85 6.00 16.94
N GLY A 162 5.85 6.39 17.74
CA GLY A 162 4.47 5.95 17.55
C GLY A 162 3.94 6.29 16.15
N LEU A 163 4.32 7.44 15.59
CA LEU A 163 3.99 7.79 14.21
C LEU A 163 4.70 6.89 13.20
N VAL A 164 5.96 6.56 13.45
CA VAL A 164 6.76 5.65 12.62
C VAL A 164 6.14 4.25 12.62
N LYS A 165 5.76 3.72 13.79
CA LYS A 165 5.06 2.43 13.93
C LYS A 165 3.72 2.43 13.22
N LEU A 166 2.95 3.52 13.32
CA LEU A 166 1.70 3.65 12.60
C LEU A 166 1.92 3.63 11.09
N ALA A 167 2.92 4.36 10.58
CA ALA A 167 3.26 4.39 9.16
C ALA A 167 3.70 3.02 8.65
N LEU A 168 4.61 2.35 9.37
CA LEU A 168 5.04 0.99 9.05
C LEU A 168 3.86 0.03 9.00
N TRP A 169 2.98 0.09 10.00
CA TRP A 169 1.80 -0.77 10.06
C TRP A 169 0.86 -0.52 8.88
N VAL A 170 0.43 0.74 8.67
CA VAL A 170 -0.53 1.10 7.61
C VAL A 170 0.02 0.81 6.22
N LEU A 171 1.30 1.10 5.96
CA LEU A 171 1.93 0.91 4.66
C LEU A 171 2.31 -0.54 4.38
N SER A 172 2.40 -1.40 5.40
CA SER A 172 2.60 -2.84 5.23
C SER A 172 1.34 -3.59 4.80
N ILE A 173 0.16 -2.97 4.92
CA ILE A 173 -1.10 -3.60 4.52
C ILE A 173 -1.15 -3.71 3.00
N VAL A 174 -1.17 -4.95 2.54
CA VAL A 174 -1.39 -5.28 1.13
C VAL A 174 -2.89 -5.37 0.87
N ALA A 175 -3.37 -4.60 -0.10
CA ALA A 175 -4.79 -4.47 -0.41
C ALA A 175 -5.33 -5.61 -1.30
N ASN A 176 -4.46 -6.48 -1.81
CA ASN A 176 -4.86 -7.61 -2.64
C ASN A 176 -4.94 -8.91 -1.83
N SER A 177 -5.98 -9.70 -2.11
CA SER A 177 -6.00 -11.13 -1.84
C SER A 177 -5.18 -11.90 -2.87
N ALA A 178 -4.71 -11.28 -3.96
CA ALA A 178 -4.05 -11.93 -5.08
C ALA A 178 -2.77 -12.69 -4.68
N GLY A 179 -2.02 -12.24 -3.67
CA GLY A 179 -0.92 -13.00 -3.06
C GLY A 179 -1.42 -14.32 -2.48
N SER A 180 -2.47 -14.26 -1.65
CA SER A 180 -3.16 -15.43 -1.11
C SER A 180 -3.78 -16.28 -2.22
N GLU A 181 -4.43 -15.69 -3.22
CA GLU A 181 -5.06 -16.39 -4.36
C GLU A 181 -4.05 -17.06 -5.29
N ARG A 182 -2.84 -16.50 -5.47
CA ARG A 182 -1.73 -17.20 -6.13
C ARG A 182 -1.27 -18.40 -5.31
N GLY A 183 -1.22 -18.27 -3.99
CA GLY A 183 -1.04 -19.39 -3.06
C GLY A 183 -2.15 -20.43 -3.21
N PHE A 184 -3.42 -20.01 -3.24
CA PHE A 184 -4.59 -20.87 -3.44
C PHE A 184 -4.66 -21.51 -4.83
N SER A 185 -4.14 -20.85 -5.86
CA SER A 185 -4.02 -21.43 -7.20
C SER A 185 -3.01 -22.57 -7.22
N LYS A 186 -1.90 -22.44 -6.46
CA LYS A 186 -0.97 -23.56 -6.24
C LYS A 186 -1.62 -24.67 -5.43
N PHE A 187 -2.41 -24.33 -4.41
CA PHE A 187 -3.22 -25.31 -3.69
C PHE A 187 -4.17 -26.06 -4.63
N GLY A 188 -4.76 -25.39 -5.63
CA GLY A 188 -5.53 -26.02 -6.69
C GLY A 188 -4.77 -27.14 -7.41
N LEU A 189 -3.51 -26.94 -7.78
CA LEU A 189 -2.69 -27.99 -8.42
C LEU A 189 -2.54 -29.24 -7.55
N PHE A 190 -2.47 -29.09 -6.22
CA PHE A 190 -2.32 -30.19 -5.27
C PHE A 190 -3.66 -30.78 -4.80
N LEU A 191 -4.75 -30.01 -4.83
CA LEU A 191 -6.04 -30.42 -4.27
C LEU A 191 -7.03 -30.91 -5.33
N THR A 192 -7.02 -30.37 -6.56
CA THR A 192 -8.09 -30.65 -7.56
C THR A 192 -7.73 -31.69 -8.62
N LYS A 193 -6.46 -32.10 -8.77
CA LYS A 193 -6.11 -33.19 -9.70
C LYS A 193 -6.15 -34.55 -8.99
N LEU A 194 -7.00 -35.46 -9.51
CA LEU A 194 -7.30 -36.80 -9.00
C LEU A 194 -6.07 -37.73 -8.79
N ARG A 195 -4.86 -37.32 -9.22
CA ARG A 195 -3.61 -38.09 -9.11
C ARG A 195 -2.53 -37.42 -8.24
N SER A 196 -2.82 -36.30 -7.56
CA SER A 196 -1.86 -35.59 -6.71
C SER A 196 -2.46 -35.09 -5.40
N GLN A 197 -3.57 -35.69 -4.96
CA GLN A 197 -4.29 -35.26 -3.75
C GLN A 197 -3.44 -35.53 -2.51
N LEU A 198 -2.80 -34.48 -2.01
CA LEU A 198 -2.06 -34.50 -0.74
C LEU A 198 -3.00 -34.10 0.40
N SER A 199 -2.76 -34.63 1.60
CA SER A 199 -3.53 -34.21 2.78
C SER A 199 -3.37 -32.70 3.02
N ILE A 200 -4.43 -32.05 3.50
CA ILE A 200 -4.48 -30.60 3.72
C ILE A 200 -3.28 -30.10 4.54
N GLN A 201 -2.86 -30.85 5.56
CA GLN A 201 -1.69 -30.49 6.38
C GLN A 201 -0.37 -30.52 5.59
N LYS A 202 -0.19 -31.51 4.71
CA LYS A 202 1.01 -31.64 3.88
C LYS A 202 1.05 -30.55 2.81
N VAL A 203 -0.10 -30.25 2.21
CA VAL A 203 -0.28 -29.15 1.26
C VAL A 203 0.09 -27.80 1.88
N LYS A 204 -0.40 -27.52 3.11
CA LYS A 204 -0.08 -26.31 3.86
C LYS A 204 1.43 -26.17 4.13
N LYS A 205 2.07 -27.23 4.67
CA LYS A 205 3.52 -27.24 4.93
C LYS A 205 4.34 -27.03 3.66
N MET A 206 3.99 -27.73 2.58
CA MET A 206 4.69 -27.63 1.30
C MET A 206 4.57 -26.22 0.69
N THR A 207 3.41 -25.58 0.83
CA THR A 207 3.21 -24.23 0.28
C THR A 207 3.91 -23.17 1.11
N ASN A 208 3.96 -23.31 2.45
CA ASN A 208 4.76 -22.43 3.29
C ASN A 208 6.24 -22.53 2.93
N VAL A 209 6.78 -23.75 2.78
CA VAL A 209 8.17 -23.98 2.36
C VAL A 209 8.44 -23.41 0.97
N ASP A 210 7.53 -23.59 0.00
CA ASP A 210 7.65 -23.02 -1.35
C ASP A 210 7.59 -21.48 -1.35
N MET A 211 6.76 -20.87 -0.49
CA MET A 211 6.70 -19.42 -0.34
C MET A 211 7.97 -18.86 0.32
N ASP A 212 8.49 -19.50 1.36
CA ASP A 212 9.75 -19.09 2.01
C ASP A 212 10.94 -19.27 1.08
N LEU A 213 11.03 -20.39 0.35
CA LEU A 213 12.08 -20.59 -0.65
C LEU A 213 12.00 -19.55 -1.77
N LYS A 214 10.80 -19.18 -2.22
CA LYS A 214 10.66 -18.10 -3.22
C LYS A 214 11.11 -16.75 -2.68
N ARG A 215 10.74 -16.42 -1.46
CA ARG A 215 11.20 -15.20 -0.78
C ARG A 215 12.72 -15.18 -0.66
N GLN A 216 13.34 -16.29 -0.22
CA GLN A 216 14.80 -16.42 -0.15
C GLN A 216 15.47 -16.32 -1.53
N HIS A 217 14.90 -16.94 -2.57
CA HIS A 217 15.42 -16.82 -3.93
C HIS A 217 15.24 -15.40 -4.52
N GLU A 218 14.17 -14.69 -4.16
CA GLU A 218 13.97 -13.28 -4.50
C GLU A 218 15.00 -12.38 -3.80
N GLU A 219 15.26 -12.62 -2.50
CA GLU A 219 16.30 -11.94 -1.72
C GLU A 219 17.71 -12.18 -2.28
N LEU A 220 17.99 -13.39 -2.77
CA LEU A 220 19.27 -13.79 -3.37
C LEU A 220 19.38 -13.45 -4.87
N GLY A 221 18.34 -12.87 -5.49
CA GLY A 221 18.33 -12.52 -6.92
C GLY A 221 18.33 -13.74 -7.87
N LEU A 222 17.98 -14.93 -7.37
CA LEU A 222 17.98 -16.21 -8.10
C LEU A 222 16.65 -16.47 -8.83
N THR A 223 15.79 -15.47 -8.98
CA THR A 223 14.50 -15.66 -9.66
C THR A 223 14.68 -15.74 -11.17
N THR A 224 14.23 -16.84 -11.77
CA THR A 224 14.20 -17.01 -13.22
C THR A 224 13.21 -16.03 -13.85
N ASP A 225 13.70 -15.18 -14.75
CA ASP A 225 12.87 -14.33 -15.60
C ASP A 225 11.83 -15.17 -16.35
N ARG A 226 10.56 -14.83 -16.13
CA ARG A 226 9.45 -15.51 -16.80
C ARG A 226 9.49 -15.12 -18.28
N ILE A 227 9.91 -16.06 -19.14
CA ILE A 227 9.92 -15.89 -20.60
C ILE A 227 8.53 -15.37 -21.02
N LYS A 228 8.51 -14.14 -21.57
CA LYS A 228 7.28 -13.53 -22.08
C LYS A 228 6.69 -14.47 -23.12
N ARG A 229 5.45 -14.95 -22.88
CA ARG A 229 4.69 -15.64 -23.93
C ARG A 229 4.47 -14.64 -25.05
N LYS A 230 5.03 -14.93 -26.23
CA LYS A 230 4.69 -14.23 -27.47
C LYS A 230 3.19 -14.43 -27.71
N PHE A 231 2.45 -13.33 -27.76
CA PHE A 231 1.13 -13.28 -28.37
C PHE A 231 1.33 -12.87 -29.82
#